data_AF-A0A1H0HR05-F1
#
_entry.id   AF-A0A1H0HR05-F1
#
_cell.length_a   1.000
_cell.length_b   1.000
_cell.length_c   1.000
_cell.angle_alpha   90.00
_cell.angle_beta   90.00
_cell.angle_gamma   90.00
#
_symmetry.space_group_name_H-M   'P 1'
#
loop_
_entity.id
_entity.type
_entity.pdbx_description
1 polymer ?
#
loop_
_entity_poly.entity_id
_entity_poly.type
_entity_poly.pdbx_seq_one_letter_code
_entity_poly.pdbx_strand_id
1 'polypeptide(L)' 'MIHVQLSKDGKTIIAVFACIQDGAEYPNQALVEDTDERYQQFKRNSEFVTGVSADELPKS' A
#
# COMPACT_ATOMS: atom_id res chain seq x y z
N MET A 1 9.50 2.13 -7.66
CA MET A 1 9.19 3.28 -6.79
C MET A 1 7.69 3.55 -6.68
N ILE A 2 7.17 3.56 -5.45
CA ILE A 2 5.75 3.70 -5.06
C ILE A 2 5.64 4.73 -3.92
N HIS A 3 4.64 5.62 -3.99
CA HIS A 3 4.38 6.55 -2.90
C HIS A 3 3.54 5.88 -1.82
N VAL A 4 3.98 5.99 -0.57
CA VAL A 4 3.32 5.35 0.57
C VAL A 4 3.16 6.34 1.72
N GLN A 5 2.10 6.16 2.49
CA GLN A 5 1.92 6.81 3.77
C GLN A 5 2.40 5.87 4.87
N LEU A 6 3.35 6.34 5.68
CA LEU A 6 3.79 5.60 6.85
C LEU A 6 2.95 5.98 8.08
N SER A 7 2.77 5.04 9.00
CA SER A 7 2.29 5.32 10.35
C SER A 7 3.25 6.26 11.09
N LYS A 8 2.80 6.81 12.23
CA LYS A 8 3.60 7.74 13.06
C LYS A 8 4.94 7.17 13.52
N ASP A 9 5.09 5.85 13.56
CA ASP A 9 6.35 5.16 13.92
C ASP A 9 7.31 4.98 12.72
N GLY A 10 6.90 5.34 11.51
CA GLY A 10 7.67 5.17 10.27
C GLY A 10 7.82 3.73 9.78
N LYS A 11 7.18 2.75 10.44
CA LYS A 11 7.43 1.32 10.21
C LYS A 11 6.33 0.64 9.42
N THR A 12 5.09 1.11 9.52
CA THR A 12 3.94 0.45 8.88
C THR A 12 3.42 1.31 7.74
N ILE A 13 3.21 0.70 6.57
CA ILE A 13 2.49 1.37 5.49
C ILE A 13 0.99 1.30 5.80
N ILE A 14 0.32 2.44 5.74
CA ILE A 14 -1.12 2.55 6.00
C ILE A 14 -1.92 2.97 4.76
N ALA A 15 -1.26 3.53 3.75
CA ALA A 15 -1.85 3.81 2.45
C ALA A 15 -0.79 3.81 1.34
N VAL A 16 -1.23 3.57 0.10
CA VAL A 16 -0.40 3.57 -1.11
C VAL A 16 -1.05 4.52 -2.12
N PHE A 17 -0.24 5.36 -2.76
CA PHE A 17 -0.68 6.36 -3.72
C PHE A 17 0.05 6.21 -5.05
N ALA A 18 -0.61 6.61 -6.13
CA ALA A 18 -0.01 6.66 -7.47
C ALA A 18 0.90 7.88 -7.67
N CYS A 19 0.80 8.91 -6.83
CA CYS A 19 1.56 10.15 -6.92
C CYS A 19 1.79 10.78 -5.52
N ILE A 20 2.72 11.74 -5.46
CA ILE A 20 2.95 12.58 -4.28
C ILE A 20 1.65 13.26 -3.87
N GLN A 21 1.31 13.17 -2.59
CA GLN A 21 0.16 13.87 -1.99
C GLN A 21 0.62 15.10 -1.19
N ASP A 22 -0.33 15.96 -0.82
CA ASP A 22 -0.06 17.09 0.06
C ASP A 22 0.50 16.61 1.41
N GLY A 23 1.64 17.16 1.82
CA GLY A 23 2.30 16.82 3.08
C GLY A 23 1.58 17.32 4.33
N ALA A 24 0.69 18.30 4.22
CA ALA A 24 -0.15 18.78 5.31
C ALA A 24 -1.29 17.80 5.62
N GLU A 25 -1.87 17.18 4.59
CA GLU A 25 -2.96 16.20 4.73
C GLU A 25 -2.42 14.78 4.99
N TYR A 26 -1.30 14.43 4.35
CA TYR A 26 -0.65 13.13 4.43
C TYR A 26 0.80 13.28 4.91
N PRO A 27 1.00 13.54 6.22
CA PRO A 27 2.33 13.74 6.79
C PRO A 27 3.06 12.40 6.95
N ASN A 28 4.37 12.34 6.69
CA ASN A 28 5.19 11.11 6.68
C ASN A 28 5.02 10.22 5.43
N GLN A 29 4.79 10.85 4.28
CA GLN A 29 4.92 10.17 3.00
C GLN A 29 6.38 9.77 2.72
N ALA A 30 6.55 8.63 2.09
CA ALA A 30 7.83 8.15 1.60
C ALA A 30 7.69 7.58 0.19
N LEU A 31 8.79 7.62 -0.56
CA LEU A 31 8.95 6.88 -1.81
C LEU A 31 9.74 5.61 -1.50
N VAL A 32 9.14 4.46 -1.76
CA VAL A 32 9.76 3.15 -1.50
C VAL A 32 9.83 2.34 -2.78
N GLU A 33 10.74 1.36 -2.85
CA GLU A 33 10.75 0.42 -3.96
C GLU A 33 9.62 -0.60 -3.84
N ASP A 34 9.25 -1.20 -4.97
CA ASP A 34 8.31 -2.33 -5.00
C ASP A 34 8.85 -3.57 -4.27
N THR A 35 10.17 -3.66 -4.13
CA THR A 35 10.86 -4.69 -3.34
C THR A 35 10.90 -4.41 -1.83
N ASP A 36 10.42 -3.25 -1.35
CA ASP A 36 10.39 -2.94 0.08
C ASP A 36 9.47 -3.93 0.83
N GLU A 37 10.00 -4.55 1.88
CA GLU A 37 9.30 -5.59 2.64
C GLU A 37 7.98 -5.09 3.25
N ARG A 38 7.93 -3.82 3.66
CA ARG A 38 6.71 -3.22 4.23
C ARG A 38 5.64 -3.12 3.16
N TYR A 39 6.01 -2.76 1.94
CA TYR A 39 5.09 -2.65 0.82
C TYR A 39 4.57 -4.04 0.41
N GLN A 40 5.47 -5.02 0.32
CA GLN A 40 5.11 -6.40 0.06
C GLN A 40 4.17 -6.98 1.13
N GLN A 41 4.41 -6.66 2.40
CA GLN A 41 3.51 -7.06 3.49
C GLN A 41 2.15 -6.36 3.40
N PHE A 42 2.13 -5.06 3.11
CA PHE A 42 0.89 -4.31 2.91
C PHE A 42 0.06 -4.92 1.77
N LYS A 43 0.70 -5.22 0.64
CA LYS A 43 0.06 -5.86 -0.52
C LYS A 43 -0.55 -7.21 -0.16
N ARG A 44 0.23 -8.11 0.47
CA ARG A 44 -0.29 -9.41 0.93
C ARG A 44 -1.48 -9.28 1.88
N ASN A 45 -1.41 -8.35 2.83
CA ASN A 45 -2.49 -8.11 3.77
C ASN A 45 -3.73 -7.56 3.06
N SER A 46 -3.56 -6.63 2.11
CA SER A 46 -4.67 -6.08 1.33
C SER A 46 -5.35 -7.14 0.46
N GLU A 47 -4.57 -8.02 -0.18
CA GLU A 47 -5.07 -9.14 -0.98
C GLU A 47 -5.86 -10.13 -0.12
N PHE A 48 -5.34 -10.46 1.07
CA PHE A 48 -6.01 -11.33 2.03
C PHE A 48 -7.33 -10.74 2.55
N VAL A 49 -7.36 -9.44 2.85
CA VAL A 49 -8.57 -8.73 3.29
C VAL A 49 -9.59 -8.62 2.16
N THR A 50 -9.15 -8.55 0.91
CA THR A 50 -10.06 -8.48 -0.24
C THR A 50 -10.76 -9.79 -0.57
N GLY A 51 -10.29 -10.95 -0.09
CA GLY A 51 -11.05 -12.21 -0.12
C GLY A 51 -11.67 -12.60 -1.47
N VAL A 52 -11.17 -12.08 -2.61
CA VAL A 52 -11.55 -12.57 -3.93
C VAL A 52 -10.45 -13.54 -4.32
N SER A 53 -10.70 -14.81 -4.05
CA SER A 53 -10.01 -15.87 -4.77
C SER A 53 -10.19 -15.57 -6.26
N ALA A 54 -9.09 -15.45 -7.02
CA ALA A 54 -9.14 -15.10 -8.44
C ALA A 54 -9.96 -16.08 -9.31
N ASP A 55 -10.44 -17.18 -8.72
CA ASP A 55 -11.38 -18.15 -9.30
C ASP A 55 -12.87 -17.74 -9.23
N GLU A 56 -13.25 -16.69 -8.49
CA GLU A 56 -14.66 -16.28 -8.32
C GLU A 56 -15.09 -15.10 -9.19
N LEU A 57 -14.24 -14.63 -10.11
CA LEU A 57 -14.68 -13.66 -11.11
C LEU A 57 -15.56 -14.39 -12.15
N PRO A 58 -16.84 -13.99 -12.36
CA PRO A 58 -17.65 -14.59 -13.39
C PRO A 58 -16.96 -14.35 -14.75
N LYS A 59 -16.66 -15.46 -15.44
CA LYS A 59 -16.20 -15.40 -16.84
C LYS A 59 -17.26 -14.68 -17.65
N SER A 60 -16.87 -13.56 -18.26
CA SER A 60 -17.67 -12.88 -19.27
C SER A 60 -17.84 -13.72 -20.53
#